data_AF-A0A840RAN2-F1
#
_entry.id   AF-A0A840RAN2-F1
#
_cell.length_a   1.000
_cell.length_b   1.000
_cell.length_c   1.000
_cell.angle_alpha   90.00
_cell.angle_beta   90.00
_cell.angle_gamma   90.00
#
_symmetry.space_group_name_H-M   'P 1'
#
loop_
_entity.id
_entity.type
_entity.pdbx_description
1 polymer ?
#
loop_
_entity_poly.entity_id
_entity_poly.type
_entity_poly.pdbx_seq_one_letter_code
_entity_poly.pdbx_strand_id
1 'polypeptide(L)'
;MHIEIDLAAQSLRLYEETRLLRQYSVSTAAAGIGEQQGSMRTPRGLHTVRALIGHDLPRGSVLRGRRATGEIHTPALGAQFPERDWILSRIIWLSGCQPGFNRLGAVDTLRRYIYIHGTPDDQPMGLPASHGCVRMRNDDVIELFALIRPGIPVLLLENRASGSRHYGSPVPAHAQADLAARLPASAPILPTSPAPGGDRLAWALWRGDGQLQALLHLQPGSGLRVQMAQDADPTAWFALWPAAQQAATLCGWREVRLLLPAGQTAPEGFAAIRSLPGAVLWRCWLAGV
;
A
#
# COMPACT_ATOMS: atom_id res chain seq x y z
N MET A 1 17.72 1.77 3.21
CA MET A 1 17.42 1.72 1.76
C MET A 1 16.01 1.17 1.57
N HIS A 2 15.21 1.76 0.68
CA HIS A 2 13.84 1.32 0.37
C HIS A 2 13.47 1.68 -1.07
N ILE A 3 12.43 1.02 -1.60
CA ILE A 3 11.87 1.30 -2.93
C ILE A 3 10.48 1.91 -2.77
N GLU A 4 10.18 2.93 -3.59
CA GLU A 4 8.83 3.42 -3.81
C GLU A 4 8.44 3.20 -5.26
N ILE A 5 7.23 2.70 -5.51
CA ILE A 5 6.64 2.54 -6.84
C ILE A 5 5.36 3.35 -6.87
N ASP A 6 5.36 4.39 -7.68
CA ASP A 6 4.21 5.23 -7.96
C ASP A 6 3.44 4.66 -9.16
N LEU A 7 2.24 4.14 -8.88
CA LEU A 7 1.39 3.47 -9.85
C LEU A 7 0.69 4.45 -10.79
N ALA A 8 0.48 5.71 -10.42
CA ALA A 8 -0.05 6.73 -11.34
C ALA A 8 1.05 7.25 -12.24
N ALA A 9 2.20 7.62 -11.67
CA ALA A 9 3.32 8.15 -12.45
C ALA A 9 4.14 7.08 -13.17
N GLN A 10 3.83 5.79 -12.96
CA GLN A 10 4.53 4.64 -13.55
C GLN A 10 6.06 4.77 -13.35
N SER A 11 6.45 5.02 -12.10
CA SER A 11 7.86 5.25 -11.74
C SER A 11 8.26 4.45 -10.51
N LEU A 12 9.47 3.88 -10.55
CA LEU A 12 10.12 3.24 -9.41
C LEU A 12 11.28 4.12 -8.96
N ARG A 13 11.39 4.34 -7.65
CA ARG A 13 12.46 5.13 -7.03
C ARG A 13 13.15 4.32 -5.95
N LEU A 14 14.48 4.32 -5.97
CA LEU A 14 15.31 3.71 -4.94
C LEU A 14 15.88 4.82 -4.05
N TYR A 15 15.69 4.68 -2.74
CA TYR A 15 16.19 5.62 -1.74
C TYR A 15 17.17 4.97 -0.79
N GLU A 16 18.14 5.77 -0.36
CA GLU A 16 18.89 5.55 0.87
C GLU A 16 18.48 6.62 1.86
N GLU A 17 17.78 6.20 2.92
CA GLU A 17 17.10 7.11 3.85
C GLU A 17 16.16 8.07 3.09
N THR A 18 16.49 9.35 3.00
CA THR A 18 15.73 10.37 2.27
C THR A 18 16.33 10.71 0.91
N ARG A 19 17.55 10.24 0.61
CA ARG A 19 18.26 10.54 -0.63
C ARG A 19 17.79 9.63 -1.76
N LEU A 20 17.30 10.23 -2.84
CA LEU A 20 17.01 9.52 -4.08
C LEU A 20 18.31 9.06 -4.74
N LEU A 21 18.51 7.74 -4.87
CA LEU A 21 19.67 7.16 -5.54
C LEU A 21 19.42 6.94 -7.03
N ARG A 22 18.23 6.43 -7.36
CA ARG A 22 17.83 6.07 -8.72
C ARG A 22 16.33 6.25 -8.93
N GLN A 23 15.95 6.54 -10.17
CA GLN A 23 14.58 6.58 -10.62
C GLN A 23 14.48 5.91 -12.00
N TYR A 24 13.47 5.07 -12.16
CA TYR A 24 13.22 4.30 -13.37
C TYR A 24 11.78 4.47 -13.82
N SER A 25 11.55 4.40 -15.13
CA SER A 25 10.21 4.21 -15.66
C SER A 25 9.82 2.74 -15.57
N VAL A 26 8.57 2.47 -15.21
CA VAL A 26 8.04 1.10 -15.11
C VAL A 26 6.73 0.95 -15.89
N SER A 27 6.26 -0.28 -16.02
CA SER A 27 4.91 -0.57 -16.51
C SER A 27 4.21 -1.56 -15.58
N THR A 28 3.07 -1.15 -15.02
CA THR A 28 2.25 -1.96 -14.10
C THR A 28 1.04 -2.54 -14.81
N ALA A 29 0.11 -3.16 -14.08
CA ALA A 29 -1.00 -3.89 -14.67
C ALA A 29 -1.94 -3.02 -15.53
N ALA A 30 -2.24 -3.48 -16.74
CA ALA A 30 -3.28 -2.89 -17.59
C ALA A 30 -4.67 -2.95 -16.93
N ALA A 31 -4.94 -4.00 -16.15
CA ALA A 31 -6.20 -4.18 -15.41
C ALA A 31 -6.36 -3.21 -14.22
N GLY A 32 -5.35 -2.38 -13.94
CA GLY A 32 -5.33 -1.40 -12.86
C GLY A 32 -4.83 -1.96 -11.53
N ILE A 33 -5.33 -1.39 -10.45
CA ILE A 33 -4.80 -1.57 -9.09
C ILE A 33 -5.72 -2.46 -8.25
N GLY A 34 -5.16 -3.44 -7.54
CA GLY A 34 -5.94 -4.37 -6.73
C GLY A 34 -5.18 -5.59 -6.22
N GLU A 35 -5.68 -6.12 -5.10
CA GLU A 35 -4.96 -7.12 -4.31
C GLU A 35 -5.49 -8.55 -4.50
N GLN A 36 -6.69 -8.71 -5.05
CA GLN A 36 -7.37 -10.00 -5.16
C GLN A 36 -6.66 -10.98 -6.11
N GLN A 37 -6.60 -12.26 -5.72
CA GLN A 37 -6.12 -13.36 -6.53
C GLN A 37 -6.90 -13.44 -7.84
N GLY A 38 -6.20 -13.66 -8.96
CA GLY A 38 -6.83 -13.77 -10.29
C GLY A 38 -7.29 -12.43 -10.88
N SER A 39 -7.15 -11.31 -10.18
CA SER A 39 -7.58 -9.99 -10.70
C SER A 39 -6.70 -9.44 -11.83
N MET A 40 -5.49 -9.97 -12.02
CA MET A 40 -4.47 -9.45 -12.95
C MET A 40 -4.06 -7.98 -12.66
N ARG A 41 -4.39 -7.46 -11.47
CA ARG A 41 -4.09 -6.09 -11.03
C ARG A 41 -2.81 -6.02 -10.20
N THR A 42 -2.13 -4.87 -10.21
CA THR A 42 -0.95 -4.63 -9.38
C THR A 42 -1.38 -4.28 -7.94
N PRO A 43 -0.89 -4.96 -6.89
CA PRO A 43 -1.29 -4.70 -5.51
C PRO A 43 -0.68 -3.40 -4.98
N ARG A 44 -1.32 -2.81 -3.97
CA ARG A 44 -0.79 -1.65 -3.23
C ARG A 44 -0.16 -2.05 -1.90
N GLY A 45 0.41 -1.05 -1.24
CA GLY A 45 0.81 -1.08 0.15
C GLY A 45 2.26 -1.52 0.33
N LEU A 46 2.56 -1.84 1.58
CA LEU A 46 3.89 -2.24 2.00
C LEU A 46 4.16 -3.69 1.61
N HIS A 47 5.31 -3.87 1.00
CA HIS A 47 5.90 -5.13 0.61
C HIS A 47 7.35 -5.18 1.07
N THR A 48 7.94 -6.36 0.96
CA THR A 48 9.38 -6.57 1.11
C THR A 48 9.91 -7.40 -0.05
N VAL A 49 11.16 -7.16 -0.43
CA VAL A 49 11.87 -8.04 -1.37
C VAL A 49 12.10 -9.38 -0.70
N ARG A 50 11.35 -10.40 -1.11
CA ARG A 50 11.44 -11.75 -0.55
C ARG A 50 12.66 -12.51 -1.05
N ALA A 51 12.96 -12.36 -2.33
CA ALA A 51 14.04 -13.06 -3.01
C ALA A 51 14.49 -12.28 -4.25
N LEU A 52 15.77 -12.47 -4.59
CA LEU A 52 16.40 -11.98 -5.81
C LEU A 52 16.81 -13.21 -6.63
N ILE A 53 16.30 -13.32 -7.85
CA ILE A 53 16.51 -14.46 -8.74
C ILE A 53 17.09 -13.99 -10.07
N GLY A 54 18.08 -14.74 -10.56
CA GLY A 54 18.76 -14.46 -11.83
C GLY A 54 20.13 -13.80 -11.67
N HIS A 55 20.81 -14.02 -10.54
CA HIS A 55 22.21 -13.64 -10.38
C HIS A 55 23.05 -14.25 -11.51
N ASP A 56 24.00 -13.48 -12.04
CA ASP A 56 24.89 -13.83 -13.18
C ASP A 56 24.22 -14.21 -14.50
N LEU A 57 22.89 -14.18 -14.59
CA LEU A 57 22.22 -14.48 -15.85
C LEU A 57 22.51 -13.37 -16.89
N PRO A 58 22.77 -13.74 -18.15
CA PRO A 58 22.89 -12.76 -19.23
C PRO A 58 21.65 -11.87 -19.38
N ARG A 59 21.84 -10.67 -19.93
CA ARG A 59 20.73 -9.80 -20.36
C ARG A 59 19.78 -10.56 -21.28
N GLY A 60 18.49 -10.41 -21.05
CA GLY A 60 17.44 -11.06 -21.85
C GLY A 60 17.23 -12.53 -21.53
N SER A 61 17.91 -13.10 -20.52
CA SER A 61 17.67 -14.49 -20.09
C SER A 61 16.21 -14.70 -19.72
N VAL A 62 15.59 -15.75 -20.26
CA VAL A 62 14.18 -16.02 -20.04
C VAL A 62 14.00 -16.83 -18.76
N LEU A 63 13.09 -16.37 -17.91
CA LEU A 63 12.75 -17.00 -16.64
C LEU A 63 11.31 -17.54 -16.71
N ARG A 64 11.12 -18.81 -16.34
CA ARG A 64 9.79 -19.43 -16.19
C ARG A 64 9.70 -20.08 -14.82
N GLY A 65 8.64 -19.77 -14.09
CA GLY A 65 8.44 -20.32 -12.75
C GLY A 65 9.62 -20.06 -11.81
N ARG A 66 10.26 -18.89 -11.94
CA ARG A 66 11.43 -18.45 -11.16
C ARG A 66 12.72 -19.24 -11.43
N ARG A 67 12.82 -19.91 -12.58
CA ARG A 67 14.01 -20.65 -13.02
C ARG A 67 14.42 -20.22 -14.42
N ALA A 68 15.72 -20.18 -14.70
CA ALA A 68 16.23 -19.93 -16.04
C ALA A 68 15.81 -21.08 -16.97
N THR A 69 15.37 -20.74 -18.19
CA THR A 69 15.03 -21.75 -19.20
C THR A 69 16.22 -22.11 -20.08
N GLY A 70 17.30 -21.32 -20.03
CA GLY A 70 18.42 -21.40 -20.97
C GLY A 70 18.21 -20.59 -22.26
N GLU A 71 17.00 -20.09 -22.51
CA GLU A 71 16.71 -19.21 -23.64
C GLU A 71 17.20 -17.78 -23.35
N ILE A 72 17.69 -17.09 -24.38
CA ILE A 72 17.88 -15.63 -24.40
C ILE A 72 16.83 -15.04 -25.34
N HIS A 73 16.07 -14.06 -24.85
CA HIS A 73 15.05 -13.40 -25.64
C HIS A 73 15.68 -12.61 -26.80
N THR A 74 15.12 -12.80 -27.99
CA THR A 74 15.42 -12.03 -29.20
C THR A 74 14.11 -11.58 -29.86
N PRO A 75 14.11 -10.52 -30.68
CA PRO A 75 12.90 -10.12 -31.41
C PRO A 75 12.27 -11.25 -32.24
N ALA A 76 13.09 -12.11 -32.85
CA ALA A 76 12.61 -13.27 -33.61
C ALA A 76 11.90 -14.30 -32.71
N LEU A 77 12.44 -14.56 -31.52
CA LEU A 77 11.81 -15.46 -30.54
C LEU A 77 10.49 -14.86 -30.00
N GLY A 78 10.48 -13.54 -29.74
CA GLY A 78 9.28 -12.81 -29.35
C GLY A 78 8.17 -12.91 -30.40
N ALA A 79 8.51 -12.72 -31.68
CA ALA A 79 7.57 -12.85 -32.79
C ALA A 79 7.03 -14.27 -32.98
N GLN A 80 7.80 -15.30 -32.62
CA GLN A 80 7.34 -16.69 -32.65
C GLN A 80 6.29 -16.99 -31.57
N PHE A 81 6.35 -16.31 -30.41
CA PHE A 81 5.44 -16.51 -29.28
C PHE A 81 4.87 -15.17 -28.78
N PRO A 82 4.01 -14.49 -29.57
CA PRO A 82 3.57 -13.13 -29.28
C PRO A 82 2.72 -13.02 -28.02
N GLU A 83 2.03 -14.09 -27.62
CA GLU A 83 1.16 -14.12 -26.43
C GLU A 83 1.89 -14.55 -25.15
N ARG A 84 3.17 -14.92 -25.24
CA ARG A 84 3.94 -15.37 -24.07
C ARG A 84 4.24 -14.17 -23.15
N ASP A 85 3.89 -14.29 -21.88
CA ASP A 85 4.32 -13.33 -20.86
C ASP A 85 5.82 -13.53 -20.57
N TRP A 86 6.63 -12.60 -21.05
CA TRP A 86 8.09 -12.67 -20.98
C TRP A 86 8.61 -12.08 -19.67
N ILE A 87 9.18 -12.93 -18.83
CA ILE A 87 9.92 -12.52 -17.63
C ILE A 87 11.41 -12.68 -17.92
N LEU A 88 12.13 -11.57 -18.00
CA LEU A 88 13.51 -11.53 -18.48
C LEU A 88 14.50 -11.04 -17.42
N SER A 89 15.75 -11.44 -17.60
CA SER A 89 16.97 -10.99 -16.91
C SER A 89 16.99 -11.25 -15.41
N ARG A 90 16.10 -10.60 -14.65
CA ARG A 90 16.05 -10.65 -13.19
C ARG A 90 14.59 -10.74 -12.71
N ILE A 91 14.39 -11.43 -11.60
CA ILE A 91 13.14 -11.38 -10.81
C ILE A 91 13.48 -10.86 -9.42
N ILE A 92 12.84 -9.76 -9.04
CA ILE A 92 12.78 -9.26 -7.67
C ILE A 92 11.39 -9.65 -7.16
N TRP A 93 11.32 -10.67 -6.31
CA TRP A 93 10.05 -11.24 -5.87
C TRP A 93 9.55 -10.52 -4.63
N LEU A 94 8.31 -10.05 -4.67
CA LEU A 94 7.70 -9.30 -3.57
C LEU A 94 6.85 -10.19 -2.67
N SER A 95 6.92 -9.93 -1.37
CA SER A 95 5.96 -10.42 -0.38
C SER A 95 5.20 -9.22 0.20
N GLY A 96 3.87 -9.30 0.26
CA GLY A 96 3.09 -8.31 0.99
C GLY A 96 3.37 -8.38 2.49
N CYS A 97 3.19 -7.27 3.18
CA CYS A 97 3.42 -7.14 4.61
C CYS A 97 2.12 -7.01 5.43
N GLN A 98 0.96 -6.81 4.79
CA GLN A 98 -0.30 -6.45 5.44
C GLN A 98 -1.33 -7.60 5.33
N PRO A 99 -1.55 -8.38 6.40
CA PRO A 99 -2.52 -9.48 6.41
C PRO A 99 -3.93 -9.01 6.03
N GLY A 100 -4.60 -9.74 5.15
CA GLY A 100 -5.95 -9.41 4.68
C GLY A 100 -6.03 -8.25 3.69
N PHE A 101 -4.91 -7.58 3.40
CA PHE A 101 -4.81 -6.56 2.37
C PHE A 101 -3.93 -6.98 1.19
N ASN A 102 -2.65 -7.31 1.43
CA ASN A 102 -1.73 -7.76 0.38
C ASN A 102 -0.92 -9.02 0.79
N ARG A 103 -1.25 -9.60 1.95
CA ARG A 103 -0.62 -10.77 2.56
C ARG A 103 -1.69 -11.73 3.09
N LEU A 104 -1.43 -13.04 2.97
CA LEU A 104 -2.31 -14.13 3.36
C LEU A 104 -3.66 -14.14 2.61
N GLY A 105 -4.35 -15.29 2.67
CA GLY A 105 -5.68 -15.46 2.06
C GLY A 105 -5.70 -15.23 0.54
N ALA A 106 -6.82 -14.68 0.05
CA ALA A 106 -7.06 -14.40 -1.36
C ALA A 106 -6.34 -13.15 -1.88
N VAL A 107 -5.54 -12.47 -1.05
CA VAL A 107 -4.86 -11.22 -1.42
C VAL A 107 -3.33 -11.31 -1.34
N ASP A 108 -2.80 -12.51 -1.12
CA ASP A 108 -1.38 -12.73 -0.86
C ASP A 108 -0.51 -12.45 -2.08
N THR A 109 0.27 -11.37 -2.03
CA THR A 109 1.13 -10.92 -3.14
C THR A 109 2.17 -11.96 -3.55
N LEU A 110 2.72 -12.70 -2.58
CA LEU A 110 3.73 -13.72 -2.84
C LEU A 110 3.13 -14.88 -3.64
N ARG A 111 1.96 -15.37 -3.23
CA ARG A 111 1.19 -16.43 -3.92
C ARG A 111 0.63 -15.97 -5.26
N ARG A 112 0.38 -14.67 -5.41
CA ARG A 112 0.01 -14.02 -6.68
C ARG A 112 1.17 -13.85 -7.65
N TYR A 113 2.40 -14.21 -7.27
CA TYR A 113 3.58 -14.15 -8.12
C TYR A 113 3.89 -12.75 -8.67
N ILE A 114 3.67 -11.71 -7.86
CA ILE A 114 3.98 -10.34 -8.25
C ILE A 114 5.49 -10.11 -8.16
N TYR A 115 6.07 -9.71 -9.28
CA TYR A 115 7.51 -9.46 -9.44
C TYR A 115 7.78 -8.04 -9.90
N ILE A 116 8.99 -7.56 -9.63
CA ILE A 116 9.65 -6.57 -10.49
C ILE A 116 10.61 -7.35 -11.39
N HIS A 117 10.49 -7.19 -12.72
CA HIS A 117 11.28 -7.99 -13.66
C HIS A 117 11.58 -7.26 -14.98
N GLY A 118 12.55 -7.80 -15.73
CA GLY A 118 12.89 -7.33 -17.07
C GLY A 118 11.86 -7.79 -18.11
N THR A 119 11.71 -7.03 -19.18
CA THR A 119 10.70 -7.26 -20.23
C THR A 119 11.30 -7.07 -21.62
N PRO A 120 10.69 -7.58 -22.71
CA PRO A 120 11.14 -7.27 -24.07
C PRO A 120 11.21 -5.76 -24.36
N ASP A 121 12.18 -5.35 -25.18
CA ASP A 121 12.49 -3.92 -25.39
C ASP A 121 11.37 -3.16 -26.14
N ASP A 122 10.49 -3.87 -26.84
CA ASP A 122 9.32 -3.34 -27.54
C ASP A 122 8.11 -3.05 -26.64
N GLN A 123 8.11 -3.53 -25.39
CA GLN A 123 7.01 -3.29 -24.45
C GLN A 123 7.02 -1.83 -23.96
N PRO A 124 5.85 -1.21 -23.72
CA PRO A 124 5.79 0.19 -23.30
C PRO A 124 6.23 0.38 -21.84
N MET A 125 6.88 1.52 -21.56
CA MET A 125 7.20 2.01 -20.21
C MET A 125 6.47 3.33 -19.95
N GLY A 126 6.18 3.64 -18.69
CA GLY A 126 5.48 4.87 -18.32
C GLY A 126 3.96 4.79 -18.43
N LEU A 127 3.42 3.62 -18.81
CA LEU A 127 1.98 3.36 -18.83
C LEU A 127 1.66 1.93 -18.37
N PRO A 128 0.47 1.68 -17.79
CA PRO A 128 0.08 0.35 -17.37
C PRO A 128 -0.19 -0.57 -18.58
N ALA A 129 0.56 -1.67 -18.69
CA ALA A 129 0.44 -2.64 -19.78
C ALA A 129 0.71 -4.10 -19.36
N SER A 130 0.94 -4.36 -18.07
CA SER A 130 1.29 -5.67 -17.52
C SER A 130 0.09 -6.52 -17.11
N HIS A 131 0.38 -7.76 -16.71
CA HIS A 131 -0.57 -8.76 -16.21
C HIS A 131 -0.64 -8.81 -14.67
N GLY A 132 -0.09 -7.82 -13.97
CA GLY A 132 -0.04 -7.78 -12.50
C GLY A 132 1.32 -7.34 -11.97
N CYS A 133 2.40 -7.77 -12.62
CA CYS A 133 3.78 -7.47 -12.25
C CYS A 133 4.19 -6.03 -12.56
N VAL A 134 5.36 -5.63 -12.06
CA VAL A 134 6.00 -4.36 -12.39
C VAL A 134 7.12 -4.64 -13.39
N ARG A 135 6.94 -4.23 -14.65
CA ARG A 135 7.95 -4.38 -15.70
C ARG A 135 8.95 -3.24 -15.66
N MET A 136 10.19 -3.56 -15.96
CA MET A 136 11.31 -2.64 -16.15
C MET A 136 12.07 -2.99 -17.42
N ARG A 137 12.86 -2.05 -17.96
CA ARG A 137 13.85 -2.38 -18.98
C ARG A 137 14.89 -3.36 -18.41
N ASN A 138 15.45 -4.20 -19.28
CA ASN A 138 16.41 -5.22 -18.85
C ASN A 138 17.62 -4.62 -18.14
N ASP A 139 18.17 -3.54 -18.69
CA ASP A 139 19.36 -2.90 -18.13
C ASP A 139 19.03 -2.24 -16.77
N ASP A 140 17.87 -1.59 -16.66
CA ASP A 140 17.40 -0.97 -15.41
C ASP A 140 17.17 -2.00 -14.30
N VAL A 141 16.52 -3.14 -14.60
CA VAL A 141 16.29 -4.17 -13.57
C VAL A 141 17.60 -4.86 -13.17
N ILE A 142 18.56 -5.00 -14.09
CA ILE A 142 19.89 -5.53 -13.78
C ILE A 142 20.63 -4.58 -12.83
N GLU A 143 20.61 -3.27 -13.10
CA GLU A 143 21.19 -2.27 -12.20
C GLU A 143 20.50 -2.29 -10.84
N LEU A 144 19.17 -2.18 -10.79
CA LEU A 144 18.41 -2.19 -9.53
C LEU A 144 18.70 -3.45 -8.72
N PHE A 145 18.75 -4.62 -9.37
CA PHE A 145 19.06 -5.89 -8.73
C PHE A 145 20.43 -5.91 -8.05
N ALA A 146 21.44 -5.27 -8.65
CA ALA A 146 22.78 -5.18 -8.08
C ALA A 146 22.86 -4.21 -6.88
N LEU A 147 21.94 -3.24 -6.79
CA LEU A 147 21.93 -2.23 -5.73
C LEU A 147 21.19 -2.66 -4.47
N ILE A 148 20.31 -3.67 -4.56
CA ILE A 148 19.40 -4.05 -3.48
C ILE A 148 19.71 -5.43 -2.89
N ARG A 149 19.09 -5.71 -1.75
CA ARG A 149 19.19 -7.00 -1.04
C ARG A 149 17.82 -7.49 -0.59
N PRO A 150 17.62 -8.80 -0.38
CA PRO A 150 16.40 -9.30 0.25
C PRO A 150 16.13 -8.59 1.58
N GLY A 151 14.85 -8.40 1.90
CA GLY A 151 14.39 -7.72 3.10
C GLY A 151 14.16 -6.21 2.95
N ILE A 152 14.65 -5.56 1.88
CA ILE A 152 14.39 -4.12 1.75
C ILE A 152 12.88 -3.83 1.58
N PRO A 153 12.36 -2.77 2.20
CA PRO A 153 10.96 -2.37 2.03
C PRO A 153 10.67 -1.89 0.60
N VAL A 154 9.49 -2.22 0.11
CA VAL A 154 8.95 -1.74 -1.17
C VAL A 154 7.55 -1.19 -0.91
N LEU A 155 7.30 0.07 -1.22
CA LEU A 155 5.99 0.69 -1.11
C LEU A 155 5.38 0.87 -2.51
N LEU A 156 4.22 0.25 -2.76
CA LEU A 156 3.43 0.47 -3.97
C LEU A 156 2.29 1.43 -3.63
N LEU A 157 2.34 2.65 -4.17
CA LEU A 157 1.41 3.73 -3.87
C LEU A 157 0.66 4.18 -5.13
N GLU A 158 -0.61 4.59 -4.97
CA GLU A 158 -1.44 5.00 -6.10
C GLU A 158 -0.96 6.28 -6.77
N ASN A 159 -0.66 7.32 -5.99
CA ASN A 159 -0.16 8.59 -6.50
C ASN A 159 0.74 9.26 -5.45
N ARG A 160 1.83 9.83 -5.94
CA ARG A 160 2.83 10.55 -5.19
C ARG A 160 2.54 12.05 -5.11
N ALA A 161 1.42 12.47 -4.54
CA ALA A 161 1.23 13.90 -4.27
C ALA A 161 2.37 14.43 -3.36
N SER A 162 2.91 15.61 -3.70
CA SER A 162 4.08 16.19 -3.02
C SER A 162 3.71 16.76 -1.64
N GLY A 163 4.13 16.08 -0.59
CA GLY A 163 4.00 16.50 0.80
C GLY A 163 4.25 15.28 1.68
N SER A 164 4.93 15.46 2.84
CA SER A 164 5.37 14.41 3.76
C SER A 164 4.50 13.16 3.72
N ARG A 165 5.06 12.05 3.21
CA ARG A 165 4.23 10.90 2.85
C ARG A 165 3.84 10.11 4.07
N HIS A 166 2.55 10.21 4.34
CA HIS A 166 1.86 9.34 5.24
C HIS A 166 1.20 8.21 4.42
N TYR A 167 1.32 6.96 4.85
CA TYR A 167 0.63 5.83 4.22
C TYR A 167 -0.22 5.09 5.25
N GLY A 168 -1.46 4.78 4.86
CA GLY A 168 -2.44 4.08 5.69
C GLY A 168 -2.42 2.57 5.46
N SER A 169 -2.50 1.77 6.53
CA SER A 169 -2.61 0.31 6.47
C SER A 169 -3.62 -0.23 7.48
N PRO A 170 -4.50 -1.19 7.11
CA PRO A 170 -5.28 -1.94 8.10
C PRO A 170 -4.37 -2.61 9.13
N VAL A 171 -4.80 -2.64 10.39
CA VAL A 171 -4.06 -3.21 11.53
C VAL A 171 -4.75 -4.49 11.99
N PRO A 172 -4.08 -5.65 11.96
CA PRO A 172 -4.65 -6.90 12.43
C PRO A 172 -4.87 -6.87 13.95
N ALA A 173 -5.93 -7.55 14.42
CA ALA A 173 -6.36 -7.52 15.83
C ALA A 173 -5.23 -7.74 16.85
N HIS A 174 -4.33 -8.70 16.58
CA HIS A 174 -3.21 -9.03 17.48
C HIS A 174 -2.18 -7.90 17.62
N ALA A 175 -2.02 -7.03 16.62
CA ALA A 175 -1.04 -5.95 16.64
C ALA A 175 -1.62 -4.62 17.18
N GLN A 176 -2.93 -4.55 17.38
CA GLN A 176 -3.60 -3.29 17.76
C GLN A 176 -3.14 -2.78 19.13
N ALA A 177 -2.98 -3.66 20.12
CA ALA A 177 -2.58 -3.28 21.47
C ALA A 177 -1.14 -2.71 21.49
N ASP A 178 -0.22 -3.39 20.83
CA ASP A 178 1.19 -2.99 20.77
C ASP A 178 1.39 -1.65 20.07
N LEU A 179 0.64 -1.39 18.99
CA LEU A 179 0.69 -0.10 18.30
C LEU A 179 0.03 1.00 19.12
N ALA A 180 -1.10 0.70 19.77
CA ALA A 180 -1.78 1.66 20.65
C ALA A 180 -0.91 2.10 21.84
N ALA A 181 -0.03 1.22 22.34
CA ALA A 181 0.90 1.55 23.42
C ALA A 181 2.02 2.51 22.99
N ARG A 182 2.26 2.67 21.68
CA ARG A 182 3.31 3.56 21.13
C ARG A 182 2.83 4.98 20.88
N LEU A 183 1.52 5.21 20.89
CA LEU A 183 0.93 6.52 20.63
C LEU A 183 0.16 7.05 21.84
N PRO A 184 0.33 8.32 22.22
CA PRO A 184 -0.54 8.94 23.20
C PRO A 184 -1.98 9.02 22.67
N ALA A 185 -2.95 8.96 23.59
CA ALA A 185 -4.33 9.26 23.25
C ALA A 185 -4.45 10.75 22.91
N SER A 186 -4.87 11.05 21.68
CA SER A 186 -5.08 12.43 21.23
C SER A 186 -6.54 12.87 21.33
N ALA A 187 -7.47 11.92 21.53
CA ALA A 187 -8.89 12.14 21.67
C ALA A 187 -9.45 11.35 22.86
N PRO A 188 -10.39 11.92 23.64
CA PRO A 188 -11.07 11.17 24.70
C PRO A 188 -11.93 10.05 24.09
N ILE A 189 -12.19 9.00 24.87
CA ILE A 189 -13.02 7.88 24.43
C ILE A 189 -14.47 8.35 24.29
N LEU A 190 -15.10 7.99 23.19
CA LEU A 190 -16.50 8.30 22.92
C LEU A 190 -17.46 7.38 23.68
N PRO A 191 -18.62 7.89 24.12
CA PRO A 191 -19.75 7.05 24.46
C PRO A 191 -20.21 6.27 23.22
N THR A 192 -20.51 4.98 23.39
CA THR A 192 -21.02 4.12 22.32
C THR A 192 -22.45 4.52 21.94
N SER A 193 -22.76 4.54 20.64
CA SER A 193 -24.07 4.78 20.01
C SER A 193 -24.83 3.46 19.81
N PRO A 194 -26.17 3.44 19.69
CA PRO A 194 -26.96 2.22 19.46
C PRO A 194 -26.84 1.61 18.05
N ALA A 195 -25.90 2.05 17.21
CA ALA A 195 -25.67 1.38 15.93
C ALA A 195 -25.25 -0.08 16.16
N PRO A 196 -25.65 -1.01 15.26
CA PRO A 196 -25.29 -2.42 15.38
C PRO A 196 -23.78 -2.58 15.61
N GLY A 197 -23.42 -3.35 16.63
CA GLY A 197 -22.03 -3.65 16.94
C GLY A 197 -21.36 -4.35 15.77
N GLY A 198 -20.22 -3.81 15.33
CA GLY A 198 -19.34 -4.42 14.34
C GLY A 198 -17.99 -4.79 14.95
N ASP A 199 -17.17 -5.51 14.19
CA ASP A 199 -15.81 -5.83 14.60
C ASP A 199 -14.97 -4.58 14.86
N ARG A 200 -14.02 -4.71 15.78
CA ARG A 200 -13.07 -3.63 16.08
C ARG A 200 -12.02 -3.55 14.97
N LEU A 201 -12.26 -2.65 14.01
CA LEU A 201 -11.36 -2.40 12.89
C LEU A 201 -10.41 -1.24 13.22
N ALA A 202 -9.16 -1.34 12.76
CA ALA A 202 -8.16 -0.32 12.98
C ALA A 202 -7.26 -0.10 11.75
N TRP A 203 -6.76 1.13 11.60
CA TRP A 203 -5.81 1.54 10.56
C TRP A 203 -4.68 2.33 11.18
N ALA A 204 -3.45 2.08 10.74
CA ALA A 204 -2.26 2.80 11.13
C ALA A 204 -1.80 3.71 9.99
N LEU A 205 -1.46 4.94 10.33
CA LEU A 205 -0.80 5.89 9.45
C LEU A 205 0.68 5.89 9.79
N TRP A 206 1.51 5.72 8.78
CA TRP A 206 2.96 5.68 8.91
C TRP A 206 3.59 6.77 8.08
N ARG A 207 4.66 7.39 8.59
CA ARG A 207 5.52 8.28 7.82
C ARG A 207 6.44 7.46 6.91
N GLY A 208 6.97 8.06 5.84
CA GLY A 208 7.84 7.38 4.86
C GLY A 208 9.11 6.73 5.44
N ASP A 209 9.53 7.10 6.66
CA ASP A 209 10.63 6.48 7.40
C ASP A 209 10.19 5.28 8.29
N GLY A 210 8.91 4.90 8.24
CA GLY A 210 8.34 3.80 9.01
C GLY A 210 7.92 4.18 10.44
N GLN A 211 7.98 5.46 10.82
CA GLN A 211 7.46 5.91 12.12
C GLN A 211 5.93 5.91 12.11
N LEU A 212 5.33 5.38 13.18
CA LEU A 212 3.88 5.41 13.37
C LEU A 212 3.47 6.86 13.68
N GLN A 213 2.50 7.39 12.94
CA GLN A 213 2.03 8.77 13.07
C GLN A 213 0.61 8.86 13.61
N ALA A 214 -0.25 7.91 13.24
CA ALA A 214 -1.61 7.85 13.74
C ALA A 214 -2.14 6.41 13.81
N LEU A 215 -3.10 6.17 14.69
CA LEU A 215 -3.86 4.94 14.77
C LEU A 215 -5.34 5.30 14.91
N LEU A 216 -6.16 4.86 13.96
CA LEU A 216 -7.60 5.07 13.91
C LEU A 216 -8.31 3.76 14.21
N HIS A 217 -9.28 3.78 15.12
CA HIS A 217 -10.12 2.65 15.49
C HIS A 217 -11.59 2.97 15.28
N LEU A 218 -12.30 2.05 14.62
CA LEU A 218 -13.74 1.95 14.74
C LEU A 218 -14.07 1.11 15.97
N GLN A 219 -14.89 1.68 16.86
CA GLN A 219 -15.34 1.07 18.09
C GLN A 219 -16.82 0.68 17.97
N PRO A 220 -17.24 -0.44 18.57
CA PRO A 220 -18.65 -0.83 18.61
C PRO A 220 -19.56 0.34 18.98
N GLY A 221 -20.69 0.47 18.28
CA GLY A 221 -21.61 1.58 18.47
C GLY A 221 -21.15 2.89 17.83
N SER A 222 -20.65 2.87 16.58
CA SER A 222 -20.32 4.09 15.81
C SER A 222 -19.21 4.97 16.37
N GLY A 223 -18.39 4.50 17.31
CA GLY A 223 -17.31 5.31 17.88
C GLY A 223 -16.08 5.35 16.97
N LEU A 224 -15.51 6.54 16.74
CA LEU A 224 -14.21 6.71 16.09
C LEU A 224 -13.19 7.19 17.11
N ARG A 225 -12.15 6.37 17.38
CA ARG A 225 -11.04 6.75 18.25
C ARG A 225 -9.79 6.97 17.41
N VAL A 226 -9.10 8.09 17.65
CA VAL A 226 -7.83 8.42 17.02
C VAL A 226 -6.76 8.57 18.11
N GLN A 227 -5.58 7.99 17.85
CA GLN A 227 -4.34 8.21 18.59
C GLN A 227 -3.32 8.78 17.62
N MET A 228 -2.50 9.73 18.08
CA MET A 228 -1.56 10.47 17.22
C MET A 228 -0.19 10.48 17.86
N ALA A 229 0.87 10.48 17.06
CA ALA A 229 2.22 10.76 17.54
C ALA A 229 2.31 12.23 17.97
N GLN A 230 3.19 12.53 18.93
CA GLN A 230 3.30 13.86 19.52
C GLN A 230 3.80 14.92 18.52
N ASP A 231 4.58 14.51 17.53
CA ASP A 231 5.15 15.34 16.46
C ASP A 231 4.31 15.35 15.18
N ALA A 232 3.19 14.61 15.13
CA ALA A 232 2.38 14.51 13.94
C ALA A 232 1.47 15.74 13.75
N ASP A 233 1.24 16.10 12.49
CA ASP A 233 0.19 17.05 12.12
C ASP A 233 -1.17 16.54 12.66
N PRO A 234 -1.92 17.33 13.46
CA PRO A 234 -3.20 16.94 14.04
C PRO A 234 -4.26 16.47 13.03
N THR A 235 -4.10 16.83 11.76
CA THR A 235 -4.99 16.47 10.66
C THR A 235 -4.49 15.27 9.84
N ALA A 236 -3.26 14.77 10.06
CA ALA A 236 -2.66 13.73 9.24
C ALA A 236 -3.50 12.44 9.18
N TRP A 237 -4.19 12.10 10.27
CA TRP A 237 -5.08 10.94 10.32
C TRP A 237 -6.27 11.04 9.37
N PHE A 238 -6.62 12.22 8.84
CA PHE A 238 -7.69 12.38 7.84
C PHE A 238 -7.43 11.51 6.61
N ALA A 239 -6.16 11.22 6.30
CA ALA A 239 -5.79 10.28 5.24
C ALA A 239 -6.30 8.84 5.47
N LEU A 240 -6.55 8.45 6.73
CA LEU A 240 -7.14 7.15 7.07
C LEU A 240 -8.67 7.14 6.97
N TRP A 241 -9.31 8.31 7.02
CA TRP A 241 -10.76 8.43 7.15
C TRP A 241 -11.55 7.78 6.00
N PRO A 242 -11.21 7.97 4.70
CA PRO A 242 -11.98 7.37 3.61
C PRO A 242 -12.08 5.83 3.70
N ALA A 243 -10.98 5.16 4.06
CA ALA A 243 -10.96 3.70 4.22
C ALA A 243 -11.80 3.24 5.42
N ALA A 244 -11.72 3.96 6.54
CA ALA A 244 -12.53 3.68 7.72
C ALA A 244 -14.02 3.93 7.48
N GLN A 245 -14.36 5.01 6.78
CA GLN A 245 -15.72 5.35 6.40
C GLN A 245 -16.35 4.23 5.55
N GLN A 246 -15.64 3.77 4.52
CA GLN A 246 -16.08 2.66 3.68
C GLN A 246 -16.32 1.38 4.50
N ALA A 247 -15.41 1.03 5.40
CA ALA A 247 -15.55 -0.14 6.24
C ALA A 247 -16.77 -0.06 7.19
N ALA A 248 -17.00 1.11 7.79
CA ALA A 248 -18.18 1.34 8.62
C ALA A 248 -19.49 1.18 7.82
N THR A 249 -19.55 1.70 6.59
CA THR A 249 -20.70 1.49 5.69
C THR A 249 -20.93 0.01 5.39
N LEU A 250 -19.87 -0.75 5.11
CA LEU A 250 -19.97 -2.19 4.87
C LEU A 250 -20.41 -2.99 6.10
N CYS A 251 -20.13 -2.49 7.31
CA CYS A 251 -20.65 -3.03 8.56
C CYS A 251 -22.10 -2.62 8.86
N GLY A 252 -22.76 -1.92 7.93
CA GLY A 252 -24.16 -1.48 8.07
C GLY A 252 -24.36 -0.31 9.04
N TRP A 253 -23.29 0.42 9.37
CA TRP A 253 -23.40 1.59 10.23
C TRP A 253 -24.08 2.74 9.49
N ARG A 254 -24.93 3.50 10.19
CA ARG A 254 -25.62 4.67 9.64
C ARG A 254 -24.85 5.97 9.87
N GLU A 255 -24.05 6.01 10.92
CA GLU A 255 -23.28 7.17 11.32
C GLU A 255 -21.96 6.75 11.97
N VAL A 256 -21.02 7.68 12.00
CA VAL A 256 -19.80 7.62 12.80
C VAL A 256 -19.71 8.88 13.65
N ARG A 257 -19.32 8.72 14.91
CA ARG A 257 -19.13 9.82 15.86
C ARG A 257 -17.66 9.95 16.21
N LEU A 258 -17.20 11.18 16.39
CA LEU A 258 -15.82 11.53 16.70
C LEU A 258 -15.82 12.60 17.79
N LEU A 259 -14.97 12.47 18.82
CA LEU A 259 -14.77 13.54 19.81
C LEU A 259 -13.38 14.12 19.62
N LEU A 260 -13.29 15.42 19.36
CA LEU A 260 -12.03 16.13 19.19
C LEU A 260 -11.85 17.17 20.29
N PRO A 261 -10.60 17.45 20.74
CA PRO A 261 -10.31 18.59 21.59
C PRO A 261 -10.83 19.91 21.00
N ALA A 262 -11.22 20.84 21.86
CA ALA A 262 -11.66 22.17 21.43
C ALA A 262 -10.57 22.86 20.59
N GLY A 263 -10.97 23.49 19.48
CA GLY A 263 -10.06 24.14 18.52
C GLY A 263 -9.55 23.24 17.39
N GLN A 264 -9.78 21.92 17.44
CA GLN A 264 -9.55 21.03 16.30
C GLN A 264 -10.79 20.92 15.40
N THR A 265 -10.56 20.72 14.11
CA THR A 265 -11.60 20.48 13.12
C THR A 265 -11.69 19.00 12.78
N ALA A 266 -12.89 18.54 12.43
CA ALA A 266 -13.09 17.20 11.89
C ALA A 266 -12.87 17.18 10.36
N PRO A 267 -12.61 16.01 9.76
CA PRO A 267 -12.57 15.87 8.31
C PRO A 267 -13.89 16.28 7.65
N GLU A 268 -13.84 16.51 6.34
CA GLU A 268 -15.03 16.78 5.54
C GLU A 268 -16.11 15.69 5.73
N GLY A 269 -17.37 16.12 5.77
CA GLY A 269 -18.53 15.25 6.02
C GLY A 269 -18.90 15.07 7.49
N PHE A 270 -18.09 15.56 8.44
CA PHE A 270 -18.48 15.64 9.85
C PHE A 270 -19.16 16.97 10.18
N ALA A 271 -20.26 16.91 10.93
CA ALA A 271 -20.93 18.06 11.51
C ALA A 271 -20.83 18.04 13.04
N ALA A 272 -20.54 19.19 13.66
CA ALA A 272 -20.54 19.34 15.10
C ALA A 272 -21.97 19.17 15.65
N ILE A 273 -22.11 18.38 16.72
CA ILE A 273 -23.40 18.08 17.36
C ILE A 273 -23.51 18.75 18.73
N ARG A 274 -22.41 18.73 19.50
CA ARG A 274 -22.40 19.21 20.89
C ARG A 274 -21.00 19.66 21.31
N SER A 275 -20.90 20.83 21.91
CA SER A 275 -19.71 21.28 22.63
C SER A 275 -19.73 20.76 24.07
N LEU A 276 -18.60 20.23 24.53
CA LEU A 276 -18.34 19.75 25.88
C LEU A 276 -17.19 20.58 26.49
N PRO A 277 -17.00 20.59 27.82
CA PRO A 277 -15.83 21.22 28.42
C PRO A 277 -14.53 20.64 27.83
N GLY A 278 -13.82 21.45 27.03
CA GLY A 278 -12.55 21.08 26.39
C GLY A 278 -12.64 20.21 25.13
N ALA A 279 -13.83 19.88 24.62
CA ALA A 279 -13.98 19.02 23.43
C ALA A 279 -15.26 19.32 22.63
N VAL A 280 -15.30 18.89 21.37
CA VAL A 280 -16.49 18.97 20.50
C VAL A 280 -16.81 17.59 19.96
N LEU A 281 -18.07 17.18 20.09
CA LEU A 281 -18.62 15.95 19.52
C LEU A 281 -19.08 16.20 18.10
N TRP A 282 -18.56 15.42 17.16
CA TRP A 282 -18.86 15.46 15.74
C TRP A 282 -19.55 14.18 15.28
N ARG A 283 -20.36 14.27 14.22
CA ARG A 283 -20.99 13.13 13.53
C ARG A 283 -20.83 13.26 12.03
N CYS A 284 -20.52 12.14 11.39
CA CYS A 284 -20.63 11.95 9.95
C CYS A 284 -21.76 10.95 9.66
N TRP A 285 -22.67 11.30 8.75
CA TRP A 285 -23.64 10.35 8.20
C TRP A 285 -22.98 9.52 7.10
N LEU A 286 -23.21 8.22 7.11
CA LEU A 286 -22.71 7.32 6.08
C LEU A 286 -23.78 7.18 4.98
N ALA A 287 -23.41 7.43 3.73
CA ALA A 287 -24.32 7.29 2.61
C ALA A 287 -24.64 5.81 2.37
N GLY A 288 -25.93 5.47 2.25
CA GLY A 288 -26.39 4.14 1.85
C GLY A 288 -27.01 3.26 2.95
N VAL A 289 -27.85 3.84 3.82
CA VAL A 289 -28.83 3.07 4.61
C VAL A 289 -30.20 3.73 4.53
#